data_AF-V7BYI5-F1
#
_entry.id   AF-V7BYI5-F1
#
_cell.length_a   1.000
_cell.length_b   1.000
_cell.length_c   1.000
_cell.angle_alpha   90.00
_cell.angle_beta   90.00
_cell.angle_gamma   90.00
#
_symmetry.space_group_name_H-M   'P 1'
#
loop_
_entity.id
_entity.type
_entity.pdbx_description
1 polymer ?
#
loop_
_entity_poly.entity_id
_entity_poly.type
_entity_poly.pdbx_seq_one_letter_code
_entity_poly.pdbx_strand_id
1 'polypeptide(L)'
;MTYFREATVHTQELLDLLVKCENKIQTRIKIGLNSKMPSRFPPVFFYTPKEIGGLGLLSMGHILIPQSDLRYSQQTDVGVTHFRSGMSHEEDQLIPNLYHLETNLLINTLFQKNRHTLAYDKGWRVRTDFKHYQVLKQNPFWWTHQRHDGKL
;
A
#
# COMPACT_ATOMS: atom_id res chain seq x y z
N MET A 1 -7.19 -1.27 6.93
CA MET A 1 -6.05 -1.04 7.83
C MET A 1 -6.30 0.22 8.64
N THR A 2 -6.24 1.40 8.04
CA THR A 2 -6.56 2.71 8.68
C THR A 2 -7.80 2.79 9.59
N TYR A 3 -8.88 2.02 9.37
CA TYR A 3 -10.05 1.96 10.27
C TYR A 3 -9.81 1.09 11.51
N PHE A 4 -9.34 -0.16 11.33
CA PHE A 4 -9.18 -1.14 12.40
C PHE A 4 -7.81 -1.05 13.11
N ARG A 5 -6.79 -0.50 12.45
CA ARG A 5 -5.42 -0.28 12.94
C ARG A 5 -4.88 -1.50 13.69
N GLU A 6 -4.52 -1.34 14.96
CA GLU A 6 -3.93 -2.37 15.83
C GLU A 6 -4.80 -3.62 15.98
N ALA A 7 -6.13 -3.50 15.90
CA ALA A 7 -7.04 -4.64 16.01
C ALA A 7 -6.81 -5.70 14.91
N THR A 8 -6.24 -5.27 13.76
CA THR A 8 -5.92 -6.19 12.67
C THR A 8 -4.80 -7.17 13.02
N VAL A 9 -3.81 -6.76 13.81
CA VAL A 9 -2.69 -7.62 14.24
C VAL A 9 -3.16 -8.67 15.23
N HIS A 10 -4.14 -8.32 16.07
CA HIS A 10 -4.72 -9.25 17.03
C HIS A 10 -5.69 -10.27 16.41
N THR A 11 -5.98 -10.15 15.11
CA THR A 11 -6.94 -11.02 14.42
C THR A 11 -6.24 -11.91 13.39
N GLN A 12 -5.80 -13.11 13.79
CA GLN A 12 -5.03 -14.02 12.93
C GLN A 12 -5.78 -14.42 11.65
N GLU A 13 -7.08 -14.70 11.75
CA GLU A 13 -7.91 -15.06 10.57
C GLU A 13 -7.94 -13.95 9.51
N LEU A 14 -7.94 -12.69 9.97
CA LEU A 14 -7.90 -11.53 9.08
C LEU A 14 -6.54 -11.42 8.38
N LEU A 15 -5.43 -11.65 9.10
CA LEU A 15 -4.09 -11.66 8.52
C LEU A 15 -3.96 -12.73 7.43
N ASP A 16 -4.42 -13.95 7.70
CA ASP A 16 -4.44 -15.04 6.73
C ASP A 16 -5.29 -14.69 5.50
N LEU A 17 -6.43 -14.05 5.71
CA LEU A 17 -7.30 -13.61 4.63
C LEU A 17 -6.63 -12.53 3.78
N LEU A 18 -5.94 -11.57 4.40
CA LEU A 18 -5.22 -10.50 3.68
C LEU A 18 -4.14 -11.08 2.77
N VAL A 19 -3.31 -12.00 3.27
CA VAL A 19 -2.27 -12.68 2.48
C VAL A 19 -2.88 -13.49 1.33
N LYS A 20 -3.99 -14.21 1.58
CA LYS A 20 -4.71 -14.95 0.53
C LYS A 20 -5.27 -14.02 -0.55
N CYS A 21 -5.84 -12.88 -0.17
CA CYS A 21 -6.36 -11.88 -1.10
C CYS A 21 -5.25 -11.24 -1.94
N GLU A 22 -4.12 -10.91 -1.33
CA GLU A 22 -2.94 -10.37 -2.02
C GLU A 22 -2.43 -11.34 -3.09
N ASN A 23 -2.28 -12.62 -2.73
CA ASN A 23 -1.88 -13.68 -3.67
C ASN A 23 -2.89 -13.89 -4.81
N LYS A 24 -4.20 -13.79 -4.53
CA LYS A 24 -5.25 -13.87 -5.56
C LYS A 24 -5.13 -12.72 -6.55
N ILE A 25 -4.89 -11.49 -6.09
CA ILE A 25 -4.71 -10.32 -6.95
C ILE A 25 -3.47 -10.49 -7.82
N GLN A 26 -2.32 -10.85 -7.23
CA GLN A 26 -1.11 -11.12 -8.00
C GLN A 26 -1.33 -12.22 -9.05
N THR A 27 -2.02 -13.30 -8.69
CA THR A 27 -2.32 -14.40 -9.62
C THR A 27 -3.21 -13.95 -10.77
N ARG A 28 -4.21 -13.10 -10.52
CA ARG A 28 -5.04 -12.52 -11.59
C ARG A 28 -4.23 -11.67 -12.56
N ILE A 29 -3.29 -10.88 -12.06
CA ILE A 29 -2.39 -10.08 -12.90
C ILE A 29 -1.48 -11.00 -13.73
N LYS A 30 -0.91 -12.05 -13.10
CA LYS A 30 -0.09 -13.07 -13.79
C LYS A 30 -0.85 -13.78 -14.91
N ILE A 31 -2.14 -14.07 -14.71
CA ILE A 31 -3.03 -14.66 -15.74
C ILE A 31 -3.25 -13.67 -16.90
N GLY A 32 -3.54 -12.40 -16.60
CA GLY A 32 -3.75 -11.36 -17.61
C GLY A 32 -2.52 -11.15 -18.51
N LEU A 33 -1.32 -11.36 -17.98
CA LEU A 33 -0.05 -11.27 -18.71
C LEU A 33 0.38 -12.59 -19.39
N ASN A 34 -0.50 -13.61 -19.44
CA ASN A 34 -0.26 -14.92 -20.06
C ASN A 34 1.00 -15.63 -19.54
N SER A 35 1.22 -15.59 -18.23
CA SER A 35 2.37 -16.26 -17.62
C SER A 35 2.00 -17.64 -17.07
N LYS A 36 2.67 -18.68 -17.60
CA LYS A 36 2.49 -20.06 -17.16
C LYS A 36 3.45 -20.49 -16.03
N MET A 37 4.36 -19.62 -15.55
CA MET A 37 5.35 -19.95 -14.50
C MET A 37 5.51 -18.87 -13.41
N PRO A 38 5.52 -19.23 -12.11
CA PRO A 38 5.70 -18.30 -10.99
C PRO A 38 7.06 -17.60 -10.93
N SER A 39 8.12 -18.27 -11.39
CA SER A 39 9.51 -17.78 -11.37
C SER A 39 9.76 -16.56 -12.26
N ARG A 40 8.81 -16.21 -13.14
CA ARG A 40 8.95 -15.10 -14.10
C ARG A 40 8.49 -13.75 -13.55
N PHE A 41 7.87 -13.71 -12.38
CA PHE A 41 7.33 -12.48 -11.81
C PHE A 41 8.05 -12.11 -10.52
N PRO A 42 9.18 -11.38 -10.64
CA PRO A 42 9.87 -10.87 -9.47
C PRO A 42 8.94 -9.92 -8.70
N PRO A 43 9.02 -9.89 -7.36
CA PRO A 43 8.16 -9.05 -6.53
C PRO A 43 8.24 -7.56 -6.93
N VAL A 44 9.39 -7.12 -7.43
CA VAL A 44 9.61 -5.75 -7.91
C VAL A 44 8.50 -5.27 -8.85
N PHE A 45 7.95 -6.13 -9.71
CA PHE A 45 6.87 -5.73 -10.63
C PHE A 45 5.61 -5.25 -9.90
N PHE A 46 5.28 -5.86 -8.77
CA PHE A 46 4.06 -5.55 -8.02
C PHE A 46 4.24 -4.34 -7.10
N TYR A 47 5.36 -4.27 -6.36
CA TYR A 47 5.51 -3.33 -5.25
C TYR A 47 6.24 -2.04 -5.59
N THR A 48 6.86 -1.98 -6.78
CA THR A 48 7.52 -0.77 -7.25
C THR A 48 6.52 0.39 -7.37
N PRO A 49 6.85 1.61 -6.92
CA PRO A 49 5.98 2.79 -7.05
C PRO A 49 5.58 3.06 -8.50
N LYS A 50 4.38 3.67 -8.68
CA LYS A 50 3.81 3.94 -10.01
C LYS A 50 4.61 4.98 -10.78
N GLU A 51 5.26 5.87 -10.04
CA GLU A 51 6.08 6.97 -10.54
C GLU A 51 7.30 6.46 -11.34
N ILE A 52 7.75 5.22 -11.06
CA ILE A 52 8.87 4.58 -11.75
C ILE A 52 8.44 3.32 -12.53
N GLY A 53 7.14 3.23 -12.87
CA GLY A 53 6.61 2.21 -13.79
C GLY A 53 6.15 0.90 -13.15
N GLY A 54 6.13 0.79 -11.82
CA GLY A 54 5.56 -0.36 -11.11
C GLY A 54 4.06 -0.27 -10.87
N LEU A 55 3.47 -1.31 -10.28
CA LEU A 55 2.04 -1.32 -9.96
C LEU A 55 1.68 -0.57 -8.67
N GLY A 56 2.65 -0.32 -7.80
CA GLY A 56 2.47 0.33 -6.50
C GLY A 56 1.52 -0.44 -5.58
N LEU A 57 1.56 -1.77 -5.61
CA LEU A 57 0.80 -2.61 -4.68
C LEU A 57 1.34 -2.38 -3.26
N LEU A 58 0.45 -2.29 -2.29
CA LEU A 58 0.80 -2.21 -0.87
C LEU A 58 0.73 -3.61 -0.27
N SER A 59 1.78 -4.02 0.44
CA SER A 59 1.83 -5.36 1.06
C SER A 59 1.36 -5.36 2.51
N MET A 60 0.72 -6.45 2.88
CA MET A 60 0.49 -6.85 4.27
C MET A 60 1.14 -8.20 4.59
N GLY A 61 1.72 -8.86 3.59
CA GLY A 61 2.35 -10.17 3.74
C GLY A 61 3.85 -10.09 3.97
N HIS A 62 4.42 -11.16 4.51
CA HIS A 62 5.87 -11.29 4.64
C HIS A 62 6.48 -11.79 3.33
N ILE A 63 6.77 -10.87 2.41
CA ILE A 63 7.30 -11.21 1.07
C ILE A 63 8.80 -10.95 1.02
N LEU A 64 9.56 -12.03 0.79
CA LEU A 64 11.01 -12.00 0.64
C LEU A 64 11.40 -11.57 -0.78
N ILE A 65 12.37 -10.65 -0.87
CA ILE A 65 12.99 -10.28 -2.15
C ILE A 65 14.13 -11.29 -2.42
N PRO A 66 14.10 -12.03 -3.53
CA PRO A 66 15.15 -13.00 -3.82
C PRO A 66 16.45 -12.29 -4.15
N GLN A 67 17.56 -12.86 -3.68
CA GLN A 67 18.91 -12.32 -3.84
C GLN A 67 19.38 -12.18 -5.30
N SER A 68 18.76 -12.89 -6.24
CA SER A 68 18.98 -12.73 -7.68
C SER A 68 18.57 -11.34 -8.18
N ASP A 69 17.53 -10.77 -7.58
CA ASP A 69 16.89 -9.54 -8.06
C ASP A 69 17.63 -8.29 -7.58
N LEU A 70 18.60 -8.45 -6.66
CA LEU A 70 19.41 -7.36 -6.11
C LEU A 70 20.68 -7.08 -6.93
N ARG A 71 20.87 -7.75 -8.06
CA ARG A 71 22.04 -7.57 -8.94
C ARG A 71 21.75 -6.48 -9.97
N TYR A 72 22.65 -5.50 -10.09
CA TYR A 72 22.60 -4.50 -11.15
C TYR A 72 24.00 -4.22 -11.69
N SER A 73 24.08 -3.56 -12.84
CA SER A 73 25.36 -3.19 -13.45
C SER A 73 25.28 -1.76 -13.96
N GLN A 74 26.36 -1.00 -13.79
CA GLN A 74 26.48 0.36 -14.29
C GLN A 74 27.64 0.44 -15.28
N GLN A 75 27.36 0.98 -16.46
CA GLN A 75 28.39 1.27 -17.43
C GLN A 75 29.06 2.60 -17.06
N THR A 76 30.38 2.57 -16.94
CA THR A 76 31.23 3.75 -16.73
C THR A 76 32.14 3.91 -17.94
N ASP A 77 32.76 5.08 -18.10
CA ASP A 77 33.65 5.37 -19.24
C ASP A 77 34.84 4.40 -19.34
N VAL A 78 35.23 3.78 -18.22
CA VAL A 78 36.35 2.83 -18.13
C VAL A 78 35.90 1.38 -18.35
N GLY A 79 34.61 1.07 -18.15
CA GLY A 79 34.08 -0.28 -18.30
C GLY A 79 32.75 -0.52 -17.57
N VAL A 80 32.26 -1.76 -17.63
CA VAL A 80 31.04 -2.18 -16.92
C VAL A 80 31.38 -2.61 -15.51
N THR A 81 30.75 -1.97 -14.53
CA THR A 81 30.85 -2.33 -13.12
C THR A 81 29.61 -3.10 -12.69
N HIS A 82 29.79 -4.22 -12.00
CA HIS A 82 28.70 -5.05 -11.48
C HIS A 82 28.54 -4.84 -9.98
N PHE A 83 27.32 -4.59 -9.55
CA PHE A 83 26.96 -4.33 -8.16
C PHE A 83 25.91 -5.33 -7.67
N ARG A 84 25.92 -5.57 -6.36
CA ARG A 84 24.87 -6.32 -5.67
C ARG A 84 24.43 -5.50 -4.48
N SER A 85 23.15 -5.14 -4.41
CA SER A 85 22.59 -4.47 -3.24
C SER A 85 22.57 -5.46 -2.07
N GLY A 86 22.94 -5.03 -0.86
CA GLY A 86 22.95 -5.88 0.34
C GLY A 86 24.17 -6.81 0.49
N MET A 87 25.39 -6.32 0.19
CA MET A 87 26.63 -7.08 0.45
C MET A 87 27.03 -7.14 1.94
N SER A 88 26.30 -6.45 2.82
CA SER A 88 26.34 -6.63 4.27
C SER A 88 25.51 -7.86 4.68
N HIS A 89 25.93 -8.57 5.72
CA HIS A 89 25.35 -9.83 6.22
C HIS A 89 23.98 -9.66 6.91
N GLU A 90 23.18 -8.67 6.52
CA GLU A 90 21.85 -8.46 7.09
C GLU A 90 20.86 -9.41 6.40
N GLU A 91 20.36 -10.36 7.18
CA GLU A 91 19.45 -11.41 6.73
C GLU A 91 18.11 -10.82 6.27
N ASP A 92 17.62 -11.33 5.14
CA ASP A 92 16.26 -11.19 4.61
C ASP A 92 15.75 -9.77 4.33
N GLN A 93 16.01 -9.27 3.11
CA GLN A 93 15.38 -8.06 2.61
C GLN A 93 13.90 -8.29 2.28
N LEU A 94 13.03 -7.71 3.10
CA LEU A 94 11.59 -7.85 3.04
C LEU A 94 10.91 -6.64 2.43
N ILE A 95 9.74 -6.86 1.83
CA ILE A 95 8.88 -5.77 1.37
C ILE A 95 8.26 -5.08 2.59
N PRO A 96 8.33 -3.73 2.69
CA PRO A 96 7.75 -3.01 3.82
C PRO A 96 6.24 -3.21 3.94
N ASN A 97 5.80 -3.63 5.14
CA ASN A 97 4.38 -3.82 5.45
C ASN A 97 3.70 -2.51 5.86
N LEU A 98 2.46 -2.34 5.41
CA LEU A 98 1.66 -1.14 5.66
C LEU A 98 1.47 -0.83 7.15
N TYR A 99 1.50 -1.85 8.02
CA TYR A 99 1.33 -1.68 9.47
C TYR A 99 2.34 -0.71 10.10
N HIS A 100 3.61 -0.74 9.67
CA HIS A 100 4.65 0.13 10.21
C HIS A 100 4.53 1.60 9.78
N LEU A 101 3.66 1.88 8.80
CA LEU A 101 3.48 3.22 8.23
C LEU A 101 2.26 3.95 8.82
N GLU A 102 1.44 3.30 9.65
CA GLU A 102 0.20 3.86 10.20
C GLU A 102 0.41 4.53 11.57
N THR A 103 1.31 5.52 11.67
CA THR A 103 1.31 6.45 12.80
C THR A 103 1.63 7.87 12.33
N ASN A 104 0.68 8.79 12.52
CA ASN A 104 0.87 10.21 12.84
C ASN A 104 -0.48 10.95 12.76
N LEU A 105 -0.99 11.43 13.90
CA LEU A 105 -2.14 12.35 13.96
C LEU A 105 -1.62 13.77 13.68
N LEU A 106 -2.09 14.44 12.62
CA LEU A 106 -1.59 15.77 12.27
C LEU A 106 -2.64 16.89 12.43
N ILE A 107 -2.21 17.96 13.10
CA ILE A 107 -2.90 19.23 13.44
C ILE A 107 -3.21 20.10 12.19
N ASN A 108 -2.97 19.59 10.99
CA ASN A 108 -3.01 20.35 9.74
C ASN A 108 -4.42 20.83 9.32
N THR A 109 -5.49 20.31 9.94
CA THR A 109 -6.87 20.73 9.65
C THR A 109 -7.17 22.16 10.12
N LEU A 110 -6.41 22.67 11.11
CA LEU A 110 -6.60 24.04 11.63
C LEU A 110 -6.27 25.13 10.61
N PHE A 111 -5.40 24.84 9.64
CA PHE A 111 -4.91 25.78 8.62
C PHE A 111 -5.62 25.64 7.27
N GLN A 112 -6.77 24.98 7.21
CA GLN A 112 -7.53 24.83 5.97
C GLN A 112 -8.21 26.14 5.54
N LYS A 113 -8.06 26.49 4.25
CA LYS A 113 -8.66 27.69 3.64
C LYS A 113 -10.18 27.82 3.84
N ASN A 114 -10.90 26.69 3.91
CA ASN A 114 -12.37 26.66 3.94
C ASN A 114 -12.96 26.45 5.35
N ARG A 115 -12.17 26.68 6.41
CA ARG A 115 -12.59 26.42 7.80
C ARG A 115 -13.90 27.11 8.19
N HIS A 116 -14.08 28.36 7.77
CA HIS A 116 -15.26 29.16 8.13
C HIS A 116 -16.55 28.58 7.56
N THR A 117 -16.51 28.02 6.33
CA THR A 117 -17.66 27.36 5.71
C THR A 117 -17.93 26.00 6.34
N LEU A 118 -16.87 25.24 6.66
CA LEU A 118 -16.99 23.91 7.27
C LEU A 118 -17.61 23.94 8.68
N ALA A 119 -17.55 25.07 9.38
CA ALA A 119 -18.19 25.23 10.68
C ALA A 119 -19.71 25.01 10.65
N TYR A 120 -20.35 25.30 9.51
CA TYR A 120 -21.79 25.15 9.29
C TYR A 120 -22.21 23.76 8.79
N ASP A 121 -21.26 22.92 8.37
CA ASP A 121 -21.54 21.59 7.83
C ASP A 121 -21.76 20.57 8.97
N LYS A 122 -22.97 20.58 9.52
CA LYS A 122 -23.40 19.66 10.60
C LYS A 122 -23.99 18.36 10.05
N GLY A 123 -23.87 17.30 10.84
CA GLY A 123 -24.38 15.97 10.49
C GLY A 123 -23.65 15.30 9.32
N TRP A 124 -22.47 15.78 8.94
CA TRP A 124 -21.72 15.29 7.79
C TRP A 124 -21.35 13.80 7.88
N ARG A 125 -21.12 13.25 9.09
CA ARG A 125 -20.82 11.82 9.30
C ARG A 125 -22.00 10.94 8.89
N VAL A 126 -23.19 11.17 9.45
CA VAL A 126 -24.41 10.42 9.11
C VAL A 126 -24.75 10.61 7.64
N ARG A 127 -24.58 11.83 7.11
CA ARG A 127 -24.78 12.11 5.69
C ARG A 127 -23.82 11.31 4.81
N THR A 128 -22.58 11.10 5.25
CA THR A 128 -21.58 10.32 4.50
C THR A 128 -21.88 8.83 4.56
N ASP A 129 -22.33 8.33 5.72
CA ASP A 129 -22.81 6.97 5.87
C ASP A 129 -23.99 6.73 4.90
N PHE A 130 -25.06 7.52 5.00
CA PHE A 130 -26.28 7.33 4.19
C PHE A 130 -26.09 7.45 2.67
N LYS A 131 -24.93 7.90 2.20
CA LYS A 131 -24.61 7.85 0.77
C LYS A 131 -24.65 6.44 0.20
N HIS A 132 -24.50 5.36 0.98
CA HIS A 132 -24.65 4.00 0.43
C HIS A 132 -26.06 3.71 -0.09
N TYR A 133 -27.08 4.44 0.37
CA TYR A 133 -28.45 4.34 -0.18
C TYR A 133 -28.67 5.18 -1.43
N GLN A 134 -27.79 6.15 -1.70
CA GLN A 134 -27.93 7.10 -2.81
C GLN A 134 -26.97 6.80 -3.96
N VAL A 135 -25.81 6.25 -3.65
CA VAL A 135 -24.70 6.05 -4.58
C VAL A 135 -24.34 4.58 -4.60
N LEU A 136 -24.37 3.98 -5.80
CA LEU A 136 -24.06 2.55 -5.99
C LEU A 136 -22.60 2.21 -5.66
N LYS A 137 -21.68 3.16 -5.83
CA LYS A 137 -20.26 2.98 -5.53
C LYS A 137 -20.03 2.99 -4.02
N GLN A 138 -19.58 1.87 -3.49
CA GLN A 138 -19.23 1.72 -2.08
C GLN A 138 -17.99 2.56 -1.73
N ASN A 139 -18.05 3.27 -0.60
CA ASN A 139 -16.95 4.07 -0.08
C ASN A 139 -16.33 3.37 1.15
N PRO A 140 -15.08 2.88 1.08
CA PRO A 140 -14.41 2.26 2.23
C PRO A 140 -14.02 3.25 3.34
N PHE A 141 -14.03 4.57 3.05
CA PHE A 141 -13.75 5.65 3.99
C PHE A 141 -15.04 6.38 4.43
N TRP A 142 -16.15 5.67 4.57
CA TRP A 142 -17.44 6.24 4.98
C TRP A 142 -17.39 6.93 6.36
N TRP A 143 -16.46 6.50 7.22
CA TRP A 143 -16.29 6.93 8.61
C TRP A 143 -15.47 8.21 8.78
N THR A 144 -14.74 8.68 7.75
CA THR A 144 -13.84 9.83 7.81
C THR A 144 -14.05 10.78 6.62
N HIS A 145 -13.67 12.04 6.78
CA HIS A 145 -13.68 13.01 5.70
C HIS A 145 -12.50 13.98 5.82
N GLN A 146 -11.68 14.09 4.78
CA GLN A 146 -10.42 14.85 4.82
C GLN A 146 -10.58 16.34 5.17
N ARG A 147 -11.74 16.94 4.85
CA ARG A 147 -12.02 18.34 5.22
C ARG A 147 -12.29 18.53 6.72
N HIS A 148 -12.82 17.51 7.38
CA HIS A 148 -13.20 17.58 8.80
C HIS A 148 -12.14 16.92 9.69
N ASP A 149 -11.69 15.72 9.30
CA ASP A 149 -10.79 14.88 10.08
C ASP A 149 -9.32 14.96 9.61
N GLY A 150 -9.05 15.56 8.44
CA GLY A 150 -7.71 15.58 7.85
C GLY A 150 -7.35 14.28 7.14
N LYS A 151 -6.10 14.16 6.69
CA LYS A 151 -5.60 12.91 6.11
C LYS A 151 -5.16 12.02 7.26
N LEU A 152 -5.94 10.97 7.51
CA LEU A 152 -5.69 9.92 8.51
C LEU A 152 -4.99 8.71 7.93
#